data_AF-A0ABC9YCN3-F1
#
_entry.id   AF-A0ABC9YCN3-F1
#
_cell.length_a   1.000
_cell.length_b   1.000
_cell.length_c   1.000
_cell.angle_alpha   90.00
_cell.angle_beta   90.00
_cell.angle_gamma   90.00
#
_symmetry.space_group_name_H-M   'P 1'
#
loop_
_entity.id
_entity.type
_entity.pdbx_description
1 polymer ?
#
loop_
_entity_poly.entity_id
_entity_poly.type
_entity_poly.pdbx_seq_one_letter_code
_entity_poly.pdbx_strand_id
1 'polypeptide(L)'
;MAYYDPDNTQLPKDPDKVQCTQPMWWKFVQNTPSSHANSLAETDWKSEEAPTVDEVAGRLHQYEESLSSSLILAVEKLSRKVQELEENMSYSPPVWTSISAIRSKRFSAPERGYRGYTP
;
A
#
# COMPACT_ATOMS: atom_id res chain seq x y z
N MET A 1 -15.83 -41.71 37.79
CA MET A 1 -14.84 -41.04 38.66
C MET A 1 -13.51 -41.14 37.90
N ALA A 2 -13.18 -40.12 37.11
CA ALA A 2 -11.94 -40.09 36.34
C ALA A 2 -10.81 -39.73 37.31
N TYR A 3 -9.80 -40.59 37.40
CA TYR A 3 -8.62 -40.34 38.20
C TYR A 3 -7.92 -39.09 37.68
N TYR A 4 -7.87 -38.03 38.50
CA TYR A 4 -6.92 -36.95 38.31
C TYR A 4 -5.55 -37.51 38.67
N ASP A 5 -4.69 -37.65 37.67
CA ASP A 5 -3.27 -37.93 37.85
C ASP A 5 -2.54 -36.60 38.12
N PRO A 6 -2.05 -36.36 39.36
CA PRO A 6 -1.31 -35.15 39.68
C PRO A 6 0.11 -35.14 39.12
N ASP A 7 0.55 -36.23 38.45
CA ASP A 7 1.91 -36.43 37.97
C ASP A 7 2.07 -36.22 36.46
N ASN A 8 1.16 -35.45 35.82
CA ASN A 8 1.37 -34.95 34.46
C ASN A 8 2.45 -33.83 34.47
N THR A 9 3.67 -34.23 34.78
CA THR A 9 4.89 -33.43 34.98
C THR A 9 5.54 -32.97 33.66
N GLN A 10 4.81 -32.99 32.54
CA GLN A 10 5.31 -32.48 31.25
C GLN A 10 4.56 -31.24 30.76
N LEU A 11 4.03 -30.42 31.68
CA LEU A 11 3.72 -29.05 31.30
C LEU A 11 5.02 -28.35 30.89
N PRO A 12 5.09 -27.72 29.70
CA PRO A 12 6.25 -26.96 29.30
C PRO A 12 6.57 -25.93 30.37
N LYS A 13 7.78 -26.00 30.93
CA LYS A 13 8.28 -24.96 31.87
C LYS A 13 8.45 -23.61 31.16
N ASP A 14 8.67 -23.68 29.85
CA ASP A 14 8.81 -22.55 28.96
C ASP A 14 7.44 -22.21 28.35
N PRO A 15 6.88 -21.01 28.60
CA PRO A 15 5.62 -20.58 28.01
C PRO A 15 5.65 -20.55 26.47
N ASP A 16 6.83 -20.35 25.87
CA ASP A 16 6.99 -20.27 24.42
C ASP A 16 6.86 -21.65 23.75
N LYS A 17 7.06 -22.74 24.52
CA LYS A 17 6.91 -24.13 24.07
C LYS A 17 5.50 -24.69 24.28
N VAL A 18 4.58 -23.89 24.81
CA VAL A 18 3.18 -24.30 24.95
C VAL A 18 2.57 -24.44 23.56
N GLN A 19 1.92 -25.58 23.30
CA GLN A 19 1.16 -25.76 22.07
C GLN A 19 -0.08 -24.87 22.11
N CYS A 20 -0.23 -24.01 21.11
CA CYS A 20 -1.45 -23.24 20.91
C CYS A 20 -2.58 -24.19 20.53
N THR A 21 -3.74 -24.03 21.17
CA THR A 21 -4.93 -24.83 20.85
C THR A 21 -5.87 -24.02 19.98
N GLN A 22 -6.72 -24.69 19.19
CA GLN A 22 -7.72 -24.01 18.35
C GLN A 22 -8.62 -23.03 19.13
N PRO A 23 -9.08 -23.31 20.37
CA PRO A 23 -9.81 -22.32 21.16
C PRO A 23 -8.97 -21.10 21.55
N MET A 24 -7.68 -21.30 21.84
CA MET A 24 -6.74 -20.22 22.15
C MET A 24 -6.55 -19.31 20.93
N TRP A 25 -6.45 -19.90 19.75
CA TRP A 25 -6.41 -19.19 18.47
C TRP A 25 -7.68 -18.35 18.23
N TRP A 26 -8.86 -18.93 18.42
CA TRP A 26 -10.11 -18.17 18.29
C TRP A 26 -10.21 -17.01 19.28
N LYS A 27 -9.73 -17.21 20.51
CA LYS A 27 -9.64 -16.12 21.49
C LYS A 27 -8.66 -15.05 21.04
N PHE A 28 -7.53 -15.43 20.44
CA PHE A 28 -6.60 -14.46 19.88
C PHE A 28 -7.26 -13.63 18.78
N VAL A 29 -7.84 -14.26 17.75
CA VAL A 29 -8.53 -13.59 16.64
C VAL A 29 -9.64 -12.65 17.13
N GLN A 30 -10.41 -13.04 18.16
CA GLN A 30 -11.48 -12.21 18.74
C GLN A 30 -10.97 -10.98 19.49
N ASN A 31 -9.78 -11.06 20.11
CA ASN A 31 -9.20 -9.96 20.87
C ASN A 31 -8.31 -9.05 20.01
N THR A 32 -8.00 -9.44 18.78
CA THR A 32 -7.26 -8.63 17.82
C THR A 32 -8.09 -7.40 17.41
N PRO A 33 -7.47 -6.22 17.21
CA PRO A 33 -8.13 -5.09 16.60
C PRO A 33 -8.83 -5.48 15.28
N SER A 34 -10.02 -4.94 15.03
CA SER A 34 -10.86 -5.35 13.90
C SER A 34 -10.18 -5.15 12.53
N SER A 35 -9.21 -4.23 12.45
CA SER A 35 -8.39 -3.98 11.27
C SER A 35 -7.54 -5.19 10.85
N HIS A 36 -7.21 -6.08 11.78
CA HIS A 36 -6.35 -7.24 11.53
C HIS A 36 -7.10 -8.57 11.70
N ALA A 37 -8.27 -8.57 12.34
CA ALA A 37 -9.04 -9.77 12.65
C ALA A 37 -9.35 -10.64 11.41
N ASN A 38 -9.69 -10.04 10.26
CA ASN A 38 -10.00 -10.78 9.03
C ASN A 38 -8.76 -11.52 8.49
N SER A 39 -7.64 -10.82 8.37
CA SER A 39 -6.39 -11.42 7.88
C SER A 39 -5.86 -12.48 8.83
N LEU A 40 -6.08 -12.30 10.13
CA LEU A 40 -5.74 -13.29 11.14
C LEU A 40 -6.65 -14.52 11.06
N ALA A 41 -7.96 -14.34 10.88
CA ALA A 41 -8.89 -15.44 10.67
C ALA A 41 -8.58 -16.28 9.41
N GLU A 42 -7.98 -15.67 8.38
CA GLU A 42 -7.53 -16.35 7.16
C GLU A 42 -6.25 -17.17 7.33
N THR A 43 -5.44 -16.93 8.38
CA THR A 43 -4.27 -17.76 8.62
C THR A 43 -4.72 -19.17 9.06
N ASP A 44 -4.57 -20.11 8.14
CA ASP A 44 -5.20 -21.43 8.20
C ASP A 44 -4.59 -22.26 9.35
N TRP A 45 -5.42 -22.69 10.31
CA TRP A 45 -5.02 -23.55 11.44
C TRP A 45 -4.75 -25.02 11.00
N LYS A 46 -4.59 -25.28 9.70
CA LYS A 46 -4.57 -26.62 9.07
C LYS A 46 -3.32 -27.48 9.37
N SER A 47 -2.63 -27.26 10.47
CA SER A 47 -1.52 -28.10 10.89
C SER A 47 -2.05 -29.35 11.63
N GLU A 48 -1.59 -30.53 11.23
CA GLU A 48 -1.83 -31.79 11.97
C GLU A 48 -1.23 -31.71 13.39
N GLU A 49 -0.16 -30.94 13.56
CA GLU A 49 0.49 -30.65 14.84
C GLU A 49 0.15 -29.23 15.29
N ALA A 50 -0.27 -29.06 16.54
CA ALA A 50 -0.55 -27.74 17.11
C ALA A 50 0.75 -26.90 17.20
N PRO A 51 0.83 -25.72 16.56
CA PRO A 51 2.03 -24.89 16.61
C PRO A 51 2.29 -24.40 18.04
N THR A 52 3.56 -24.17 18.36
CA THR A 52 3.94 -23.57 19.65
C THR A 52 3.66 -22.06 19.69
N VAL A 53 3.57 -21.48 20.89
CA VAL A 53 3.42 -20.03 21.07
C VAL A 53 4.52 -19.26 20.33
N ASP A 54 5.77 -19.72 20.40
CA ASP A 54 6.92 -19.15 19.69
C ASP A 54 6.72 -19.12 18.17
N GLU A 55 6.24 -20.22 17.60
CA GLU A 55 5.98 -20.33 16.16
C GLU A 55 4.84 -19.39 15.73
N VAL A 56 3.78 -19.30 16.53
CA VAL A 56 2.67 -18.37 16.26
C VAL A 56 3.16 -16.93 16.35
N ALA A 57 3.97 -16.58 17.35
CA ALA A 57 4.57 -15.26 17.48
C ALA A 57 5.46 -14.92 16.29
N GLY A 58 6.31 -15.85 15.84
CA GLY A 58 7.15 -15.68 14.65
C GLY A 58 6.34 -15.44 13.37
N ARG A 59 5.25 -16.20 13.17
CA ARG A 59 4.33 -15.98 12.02
C ARG A 59 3.65 -14.61 12.06
N LEU A 60 3.21 -14.17 13.24
CA LEU A 60 2.61 -12.86 13.42
C LEU A 60 3.61 -11.74 13.15
N HIS A 61 4.85 -11.90 13.60
CA HIS A 61 5.91 -10.94 13.35
C HIS A 61 6.21 -10.80 11.85
N GLN A 62 6.33 -11.92 11.13
CA GLN A 62 6.52 -11.90 9.68
C GLN A 62 5.34 -11.22 8.96
N TYR A 63 4.11 -11.46 9.42
CA TYR A 63 2.94 -10.80 8.87
C TYR A 63 2.98 -9.29 9.08
N GLU A 64 3.34 -8.82 10.28
CA GLU A 64 3.54 -7.41 10.60
C GLU A 64 4.63 -6.75 9.73
N GLU A 65 5.77 -7.41 9.56
CA GLU A 65 6.85 -6.93 8.68
C GLU A 65 6.39 -6.80 7.23
N SER A 66 5.62 -7.79 6.74
CA SER A 66 5.08 -7.78 5.38
C SER A 66 4.10 -6.62 5.16
N LEU A 67 3.24 -6.33 6.15
CA LEU A 67 2.31 -5.21 6.12
C LEU A 67 3.04 -3.89 6.14
N SER A 68 4.05 -3.76 7.01
CA SER A 68 4.86 -2.54 7.13
C SER A 68 5.59 -2.25 5.83
N SER A 69 6.21 -3.26 5.23
CA SER A 69 6.86 -3.15 3.92
C SER A 69 5.89 -2.74 2.81
N SER A 70 4.70 -3.36 2.77
CA SER A 70 3.66 -3.03 1.80
C SER A 70 3.20 -1.57 1.93
N LEU A 71 3.00 -1.10 3.17
CA LEU A 71 2.59 0.27 3.45
C LEU A 71 3.68 1.27 3.02
N ILE A 72 4.94 1.01 3.34
CA ILE A 72 6.08 1.85 2.93
C ILE A 72 6.11 1.97 1.40
N LEU A 73 6.03 0.85 0.68
CA LEU A 73 6.01 0.84 -0.79
C LEU A 73 4.82 1.64 -1.36
N ALA A 74 3.65 1.53 -0.74
CA ALA A 74 2.47 2.28 -1.17
C ALA A 74 2.67 3.79 -0.98
N VAL A 75 3.24 4.21 0.15
CA VAL A 75 3.56 5.61 0.45
C VAL A 75 4.61 6.15 -0.51
N GLU A 76 5.69 5.42 -0.78
CA GLU A 76 6.71 5.83 -1.75
C GLU A 76 6.13 5.99 -3.16
N LYS A 77 5.30 5.04 -3.60
CA LYS A 77 4.64 5.12 -4.90
C LYS A 77 3.68 6.30 -4.99
N LEU A 78 2.97 6.61 -3.91
CA LEU A 78 2.10 7.78 -3.84
C LEU A 78 2.92 9.08 -3.88
N SER A 79 4.00 9.16 -3.09
CA SER A 79 4.92 10.31 -3.06
C SER A 79 5.46 10.64 -4.45
N ARG A 80 5.94 9.63 -5.20
CA ARG A 80 6.39 9.80 -6.58
C ARG A 80 5.31 10.38 -7.49
N LYS A 81 4.08 9.88 -7.39
CA LYS A 81 2.96 10.39 -8.20
C LYS A 81 2.58 11.83 -7.84
N VAL A 82 2.69 12.20 -6.57
CA VAL A 82 2.45 13.59 -6.13
C VAL A 82 3.52 14.51 -6.72
N GLN A 83 4.79 14.09 -6.72
CA GLN A 83 5.88 14.86 -7.33
C GLN A 83 5.70 15.01 -8.84
N GLU A 84 5.38 13.93 -9.56
CA GLU A 84 5.09 13.98 -11.00
C GLU A 84 3.92 14.94 -11.30
N LEU A 85 2.88 14.95 -10.47
CA LEU A 85 1.75 15.86 -10.62
C LEU A 85 2.17 17.32 -10.41
N GLU A 86 2.98 17.59 -9.40
CA GLU A 86 3.51 18.93 -9.11
C GLU A 86 4.38 19.45 -10.27
N GLU A 87 5.26 18.62 -10.81
CA GLU A 87 6.09 18.95 -11.98
C GLU A 87 5.22 19.25 -13.22
N ASN A 88 4.19 18.43 -13.47
CA ASN A 88 3.25 18.66 -14.58
C ASN A 88 2.45 19.95 -14.42
N MET A 89 2.05 20.31 -13.19
CA MET A 89 1.35 21.58 -12.92
C MET A 89 2.29 22.80 -12.99
N SER A 90 3.56 22.63 -12.62
CA SER A 90 4.58 23.68 -12.69
C SER A 90 5.09 23.90 -14.13
N TYR A 91 4.85 22.97 -15.05
CA TYR A 91 5.33 23.08 -16.43
C TYR A 91 4.54 24.13 -17.21
N SER A 92 5.11 25.34 -17.33
CA SER A 92 4.71 26.29 -18.36
C SER A 92 5.45 25.97 -19.66
N PRO A 93 4.76 25.73 -20.79
CA PRO A 93 5.44 25.49 -22.06
C PRO A 93 6.31 26.69 -22.43
N PRO A 94 7.49 26.45 -23.05
CA PRO A 94 8.39 27.54 -23.40
C PRO A 94 7.69 28.53 -24.35
N VAL A 95 7.72 29.80 -23.96
CA VAL A 95 7.06 30.95 -24.64
C VAL A 95 7.44 31.08 -26.13
N TRP A 96 8.53 30.44 -26.56
CA TRP A 96 9.01 30.47 -27.94
C TRP A 96 8.00 29.90 -28.96
N THR A 97 7.14 28.96 -28.57
CA THR A 97 6.13 28.37 -29.47
C THR A 97 5.02 29.37 -29.84
N SER A 98 4.79 30.40 -29.02
CA SER A 98 3.73 31.39 -29.24
C SER A 98 4.12 32.49 -30.25
N ILE A 99 5.42 32.74 -30.45
CA ILE A 99 5.89 33.84 -31.31
C ILE A 99 5.72 33.51 -32.80
N SER A 100 5.87 32.24 -33.19
CA SER A 100 5.75 31.81 -34.60
C SER A 100 4.34 31.97 -35.17
N ALA A 101 3.29 31.77 -34.36
CA ALA A 101 1.90 31.92 -34.80
C ALA A 101 1.50 33.39 -35.03
N ILE A 102 2.03 34.31 -34.22
CA ILE A 102 1.69 35.74 -34.32
C ILE A 102 2.38 36.37 -35.54
N ARG A 103 3.61 35.96 -35.85
CA ARG A 103 4.39 36.56 -36.94
C ARG A 103 3.88 36.16 -38.33
N SER A 104 3.36 34.93 -38.49
CA SER A 104 2.70 34.49 -39.73
C SER A 104 1.46 35.31 -40.08
N LYS A 105 0.70 35.77 -39.07
CA LYS A 105 -0.59 36.47 -39.28
C LYS A 105 -0.45 37.91 -39.79
N ARG A 106 0.74 38.52 -39.67
CA ARG A 106 0.97 39.93 -40.06
C ARG A 106 1.44 40.13 -41.50
N PHE A 107 1.76 39.07 -42.25
CA PHE A 107 2.30 39.19 -43.62
C PHE A 107 1.28 38.90 -44.73
N SER A 108 -0.01 38.78 -44.41
CA SER A 108 -1.06 38.49 -45.38
C SER A 108 -2.02 39.66 -45.55
N ALA A 109 -1.53 40.80 -46.03
CA ALA A 109 -2.36 41.85 -46.61
C ALA A 109 -1.96 41.99 -48.08
N PRO A 110 -2.78 41.48 -49.05
CA PRO A 110 -2.48 41.66 -50.46
C PRO A 110 -2.65 43.13 -50.83
N GLU A 111 -1.60 43.70 -51.40
CA GLU A 111 -1.52 45.07 -51.89
C GLU A 111 -2.49 45.26 -53.09
N ARG A 112 -3.73 45.66 -52.81
CA ARG A 112 -4.67 46.16 -53.83
C ARG A 112 -4.57 47.69 -53.90
N GLY A 113 -3.66 48.17 -54.74
CA GLY A 113 -3.63 49.58 -55.17
C GLY A 113 -4.54 49.80 -56.38
N TYR A 114 -5.78 50.25 -56.16
CA TYR A 114 -6.60 50.91 -57.18
C TYR A 114 -6.99 52.30 -56.69
N ARG A 115 -6.51 53.35 -57.37
CA ARG A 115 -7.03 54.73 -57.40
C ARG A 115 -6.15 55.52 -58.38
N GLY A 116 -6.57 56.32 -59.35
CA GLY A 116 -7.85 56.80 -59.86
C GLY A 116 -7.52 57.95 -60.83
N TYR A 117 -8.19 58.02 -61.98
CA TYR A 117 -8.07 59.13 -62.96
C TYR A 117 -8.78 60.40 -62.47
N THR A 118 -8.21 61.59 -62.74
CA THR A 118 -8.84 62.86 -63.25
C THR A 118 -7.87 64.05 -63.09
N PRO A 119 -8.04 65.19 -63.79
CA PRO A 119 -9.06 65.56 -64.80
C PRO A 119 -8.56 65.56 -66.25
#